data_AF-A0A1M5JEB4-F1
#
_entry.id   AF-A0A1M5JEB4-F1
#
_cell.length_a   1.000
_cell.length_b   1.000
_cell.length_c   1.000
_cell.angle_alpha   90.00
_cell.angle_beta   90.00
_cell.angle_gamma   90.00
#
_symmetry.space_group_name_H-M   'P 1'
#
loop_
_entity.id
_entity.type
_entity.pdbx_description
1 polymer ?
#
loop_
_entity_poly.entity_id
_entity_poly.type
_entity_poly.pdbx_seq_one_letter_code
_entity_poly.pdbx_strand_id
1 'polypeptide(L)' 'MQPRYIEFIHDVLITLHQNIRELKERRGFADPEELTHIEGKLLAYQEVLAILQSSADEFHIPREESGL' A
#
# COMPACT_ATOMS: atom_id res chain seq x y z
N MET A 1 24.28 -0.05 8.35
CA MET A 1 22.96 -0.24 8.98
C MET A 1 21.98 0.61 8.19
N GLN A 2 20.90 0.03 7.67
CA GLN A 2 19.83 0.86 7.13
C GLN A 2 19.22 1.70 8.25
N PRO A 3 18.77 2.92 7.98
CA PRO A 3 18.06 3.72 8.97
C PRO A 3 16.81 2.96 9.45
N ARG A 4 16.56 2.90 10.76
CA ARG A 4 15.36 2.24 11.33
C ARG A 4 14.03 2.67 10.71
N TYR A 5 13.96 3.89 10.17
CA TYR A 5 12.75 4.37 9.50
C TYR A 5 12.54 3.71 8.13
N ILE A 6 13.59 3.26 7.45
CA ILE A 6 13.49 2.52 6.18
C ILE A 6 12.88 1.14 6.41
N GLU A 7 13.34 0.43 7.45
CA GLU A 7 12.73 -0.85 7.86
C GLU A 7 11.24 -0.68 8.17
N PHE A 8 10.87 0.39 8.90
CA PHE A 8 9.48 0.73 9.14
C PHE A 8 8.68 0.98 7.86
N ILE A 9 9.22 1.75 6.90
CA ILE A 9 8.55 2.00 5.61
C ILE A 9 8.36 0.68 4.85
N HIS A 10 9.36 -0.19 4.83
CA HIS A 10 9.26 -1.52 4.22
C HIS A 10 8.17 -2.36 4.86
N ASP A 11 8.09 -2.43 6.20
CA ASP A 11 7.05 -3.19 6.89
C ASP A 11 5.65 -2.67 6.56
N VAL A 12 5.48 -1.35 6.50
CA VAL A 12 4.22 -0.71 6.06
C VAL A 12 3.88 -1.08 4.62
N LEU A 13 4.83 -0.98 3.70
CA LEU A 13 4.61 -1.31 2.29
C LEU A 13 4.31 -2.78 2.08
N ILE A 14 5.04 -3.68 2.72
CA ILE A 14 4.78 -5.13 2.66
C ILE A 14 3.34 -5.41 3.10
N THR A 15 2.93 -4.83 4.22
CA THR A 15 1.58 -5.00 4.77
C THR A 15 0.51 -4.46 3.80
N LEU A 16 0.70 -3.27 3.24
CA LEU A 16 -0.22 -2.69 2.26
C LEU A 16 -0.34 -3.56 1.01
N HIS A 17 0.78 -4.00 0.43
CA HIS A 17 0.79 -4.84 -0.75
C HIS A 17 0.12 -6.19 -0.50
N GLN A 18 0.34 -6.80 0.66
CA GLN A 18 -0.33 -8.04 1.06
C GLN A 18 -1.84 -7.85 1.15
N ASN A 19 -2.30 -6.79 1.83
CA ASN A 19 -3.74 -6.50 1.95
C ASN A 19 -4.39 -6.22 0.58
N ILE A 20 -3.72 -5.46 -0.29
CA ILE A 20 -4.20 -5.21 -1.66
C ILE A 20 -4.32 -6.52 -2.44
N ARG A 21 -3.33 -7.40 -2.34
CA ARG A 21 -3.34 -8.70 -3.00
C ARG A 21 -4.51 -9.56 -2.50
N GLU A 22 -4.67 -9.70 -1.19
CA GLU A 22 -5.75 -10.48 -0.58
C GLU A 22 -7.14 -9.94 -0.97
N LEU A 23 -7.31 -8.61 -0.99
CA LEU A 23 -8.56 -7.99 -1.45
C LEU A 23 -8.83 -8.22 -2.93
N LYS A 24 -7.80 -8.16 -3.79
CA LYS A 24 -7.94 -8.46 -5.22
C LYS A 24 -8.33 -9.91 -5.47
N GLU A 25 -7.79 -10.85 -4.69
CA GLU A 25 -8.16 -12.26 -4.74
C GLU A 25 -9.62 -12.45 -4.29
N ARG A 26 -10.01 -11.86 -3.15
CA ARG A 26 -11.39 -11.89 -2.63
C ARG A 26 -12.42 -11.30 -3.59
N ARG A 27 -12.06 -10.21 -4.29
CA ARG A 27 -12.90 -9.57 -5.29
C ARG A 27 -13.40 -10.55 -6.36
N GLY A 28 -12.64 -11.61 -6.66
CA GLY A 28 -13.01 -12.59 -7.69
C GLY A 28 -14.19 -13.49 -7.33
N PHE A 29 -14.57 -13.57 -6.05
CA PHE A 29 -15.63 -14.46 -5.56
C PHE A 29 -16.55 -13.82 -4.50
N ALA A 30 -16.41 -12.51 -4.26
CA ALA A 30 -17.21 -11.77 -3.30
C ALA A 30 -18.65 -11.55 -3.78
N ASP A 31 -19.59 -11.57 -2.84
CA ASP A 31 -20.99 -11.21 -3.11
C ASP A 31 -21.11 -9.71 -3.43
N PRO A 32 -22.18 -9.27 -4.13
CA PRO A 32 -22.31 -7.86 -4.56
C PRO A 32 -22.21 -6.82 -3.42
N GLU A 33 -22.70 -7.16 -2.22
CA GLU A 33 -22.61 -6.28 -1.04
C GLU A 33 -21.16 -6.16 -0.52
N GLU A 34 -20.42 -7.27 -0.53
CA GLU A 34 -19.01 -7.30 -0.15
C GLU A 34 -18.12 -6.64 -1.21
N LEU A 35 -18.51 -6.70 -2.49
CA LEU A 35 -17.76 -6.14 -3.61
C LEU A 35 -17.55 -4.63 -3.45
N THR A 36 -18.59 -3.87 -3.12
CA THR A 36 -18.48 -2.43 -2.89
C THR A 36 -17.53 -2.10 -1.73
N HIS A 37 -17.55 -2.91 -0.66
CA HIS A 37 -16.63 -2.74 0.46
C HIS A 37 -15.17 -3.00 0.06
N ILE A 38 -14.94 -4.07 -0.72
CA ILE A 38 -13.61 -4.43 -1.24
C ILE A 38 -13.08 -3.33 -2.15
N GLU A 39 -13.90 -2.82 -3.06
CA GLU A 39 -13.51 -1.74 -3.99
C GLU A 39 -13.16 -0.46 -3.23
N GLY A 40 -13.96 -0.08 -2.22
CA GLY A 40 -13.66 1.06 -1.37
C GLY A 40 -12.32 0.92 -0.63
N LYS A 41 -12.02 -0.27 -0.09
CA LYS A 41 -10.72 -0.53 0.56
C LYS A 41 -9.56 -0.52 -0.41
N LEU A 42 -9.71 -1.10 -1.60
CA LEU A 42 -8.68 -1.09 -2.64
C LEU A 42 -8.34 0.33 -3.07
N LEU A 43 -9.36 1.18 -3.26
CA LEU A 43 -9.17 2.60 -3.57
C LEU A 43 -8.40 3.30 -2.45
N ALA A 44 -8.82 3.13 -1.19
CA ALA A 44 -8.15 3.75 -0.05
C ALA A 44 -6.68 3.33 0.09
N TYR A 45 -6.35 2.05 -0.13
CA TYR A 45 -4.95 1.61 -0.10
C TYR A 45 -4.12 2.19 -1.26
N GLN A 46 -4.71 2.35 -2.44
CA GLN A 46 -4.04 3.01 -3.56
C GLN A 46 -3.77 4.49 -3.27
N GLU A 47 -4.72 5.19 -2.64
CA GLU A 47 -4.53 6.59 -2.21
C GLU A 47 -3.41 6.71 -1.18
N VAL A 48 -3.35 5.82 -0.18
CA VAL A 48 -2.26 5.79 0.81
C VAL A 48 -0.92 5.57 0.13
N LEU A 49 -0.81 4.62 -0.81
CA LEU A 49 0.43 4.40 -1.57
C LEU A 49 0.83 5.66 -2.35
N ALA A 50 -0.11 6.29 -3.05
CA ALA A 50 0.16 7.52 -3.80
C ALA A 50 0.63 8.65 -2.87
N ILE A 51 0.05 8.79 -1.68
CA ILE A 51 0.48 9.77 -0.67
C ILE A 51 1.91 9.47 -0.23
N LEU A 52 2.24 8.21 0.10
CA LEU A 52 3.59 7.83 0.52
C LEU A 52 4.62 8.12 -0.58
N GLN A 53 4.30 7.82 -1.84
CA GLN A 53 5.15 8.11 -2.99
C GLN A 53 5.36 9.61 -3.18
N SER A 54 4.28 10.39 -3.18
CA SER A 54 4.36 11.85 -3.33
C SER A 54 5.14 12.50 -2.17
N SER A 55 4.96 12.00 -0.95
CA SER A 55 5.71 12.45 0.23
C SER A 55 7.19 12.10 0.09
N ALA A 56 7.52 10.89 -0.35
CA ALA A 56 8.91 10.47 -0.56
C ALA A 56 9.60 11.36 -1.60
N ASP A 57 8.92 11.70 -2.70
CA ASP A 57 9.43 12.64 -3.70
C ASP A 57 9.65 14.04 -3.11
N GLU A 58 8.69 14.56 -2.34
CA GLU A 58 8.79 15.88 -1.68
C GLU A 58 9.97 15.95 -0.71
N PHE A 59 10.16 14.90 0.10
CA PHE A 59 11.23 14.82 1.10
C PHE A 59 12.55 14.25 0.54
N HIS A 60 12.65 14.02 -0.77
CA HIS A 60 13.84 13.50 -1.45
C HIS A 60 14.33 12.17 -0.86
N ILE A 61 13.41 11.32 -0.43
CA ILE A 61 13.72 9.98 0.09
C ILE A 61 14.08 9.07 -1.10
N PRO A 62 15.26 8.42 -1.09
CA PRO A 62 15.65 7.53 -2.18
C PRO A 62 14.67 6.36 -2.33
N ARG A 63 14.11 6.23 -3.54
CA ARG A 63 13.17 5.16 -3.90
C ARG A 63 13.80 3.77 -3.84
N GLU A 64 15.07 3.67 -4.25
CA GLU A 64 15.86 2.42 -4.20
C GLU A 64 16.02 1.86 -2.78
N GLU A 65 15.99 2.74 -1.77
CA GLU A 65 16.15 2.36 -0.37
C GLU A 65 14.82 2.15 0.34
N SER A 66 13.75 2.84 -0.07
CA SER A 66 12.46 2.86 0.62
C SER A 66 11.36 2.03 -0.02
N GLY A 67 11.54 1.61 -1.29
CA GLY A 67 10.54 0.83 -2.05
C GLY A 67 9.31 1.64 -2.52
N LEU A 68 9.36 2.97 -2.43
CA LEU A 68 8.31 3.91 -2.87
C LEU A 68 8.51 4.37 -4.32
#